data_AF-A0A1I3UAF2-F1
#
_entry.id   AF-A0A1I3UAF2-F1
#
_cell.length_a   1.000
_cell.length_b   1.000
_cell.length_c   1.000
_cell.angle_alpha   90.00
_cell.angle_beta   90.00
_cell.angle_gamma   90.00
#
_symmetry.space_group_name_H-M   'P 1'
#
loop_
_entity.id
_entity.type
_entity.pdbx_description
1 polymer ?
#
loop_
_entity_poly.entity_id
_entity_poly.type
_entity_poly.pdbx_seq_one_letter_code
_entity_poly.pdbx_strand_id
1 'polypeptide(L)'
;MAGILDKINNKDLINDEVIATDLLVSAKAAVRNYSVAITETASPEIHKVLKKQLNDAIDLHHKIATYMIDNELYHAYDVKEQVNHDLDKADLALKMPANSQ
;
A
#
# COMPACT_ATOMS: atom_id res chain seq x y z
N MET A 1 0.79 13.04 -0.40
CA MET A 1 1.71 12.32 0.49
C MET A 1 2.66 11.56 -0.41
N ALA A 2 3.97 11.74 -0.26
CA ALA A 2 4.93 11.06 -1.13
C ALA A 2 4.86 9.54 -0.89
N GLY A 3 4.79 8.76 -1.96
CA GLY A 3 4.79 7.30 -1.92
C GLY A 3 6.16 6.74 -1.56
N ILE A 4 6.24 5.41 -1.42
CA ILE A 4 7.50 4.68 -1.27
C ILE A 4 8.35 4.85 -2.53
N LEU A 5 7.72 4.78 -3.71
CA LEU A 5 8.40 4.93 -5.01
C LEU A 5 9.07 6.30 -5.18
N ASP A 6 8.46 7.37 -4.65
CA ASP A 6 9.02 8.74 -4.72
C ASP A 6 10.36 8.89 -3.96
N LYS A 7 10.69 7.92 -3.09
CA LYS A 7 11.90 7.92 -2.26
C LYS A 7 12.99 7.01 -2.81
N ILE A 8 12.71 6.27 -3.88
CA ILE A 8 13.64 5.32 -4.48
C ILE A 8 14.32 5.97 -5.68
N ASN A 9 15.58 6.37 -5.49
CA ASN A 9 16.38 6.97 -6.56
C ASN A 9 17.05 5.91 -7.46
N ASN A 10 17.25 4.68 -6.94
CA ASN A 10 17.85 3.60 -7.70
C ASN A 10 16.75 2.71 -8.30
N LYS A 11 16.63 2.76 -9.64
CA LYS A 11 15.63 2.01 -10.41
C LYS A 11 15.75 0.50 -10.28
N ASP A 12 16.92 -0.02 -9.94
CA ASP A 12 17.14 -1.46 -9.76
C ASP A 12 16.39 -2.02 -8.53
N LEU A 13 15.94 -1.13 -7.63
CA LEU A 13 15.15 -1.48 -6.45
C LEU A 13 13.64 -1.47 -6.72
N ILE A 14 13.22 -1.00 -7.90
CA ILE A 14 11.82 -0.99 -8.29
C ILE A 14 11.49 -2.36 -8.87
N ASN A 15 10.92 -3.21 -8.04
CA ASN A 15 10.40 -4.52 -8.41
C ASN A 15 8.89 -4.61 -8.12
N ASP A 16 8.26 -5.71 -8.53
CA ASP A 16 6.82 -5.92 -8.37
C ASP A 16 6.37 -5.84 -6.91
N GLU A 17 7.21 -6.29 -5.98
CA GLU A 17 6.92 -6.24 -4.55
C GLU A 17 6.87 -4.81 -4.01
N VAL A 18 7.84 -3.97 -4.38
CA VAL A 18 7.88 -2.56 -3.97
C VAL A 18 6.70 -1.80 -4.58
N ILE A 19 6.38 -2.04 -5.85
CA ILE A 19 5.24 -1.43 -6.53
C ILE A 19 3.93 -1.85 -5.86
N ALA A 20 3.73 -3.16 -5.64
CA ALA A 20 2.53 -3.68 -5.00
C ALA A 20 2.38 -3.18 -3.56
N THR A 21 3.49 -3.07 -2.82
CA THR A 21 3.50 -2.51 -1.46
C THR A 21 3.07 -1.05 -1.45
N ASP A 22 3.64 -0.21 -2.31
CA ASP A 22 3.25 1.20 -2.41
C ASP A 22 1.78 1.37 -2.78
N LEU A 23 1.31 0.57 -3.75
CA LEU A 23 -0.08 0.58 -4.17
C LEU A 23 -1.02 0.10 -3.06
N LEU A 24 -0.66 -0.94 -2.30
CA LEU A 24 -1.43 -1.46 -1.17
C LEU A 24 -1.54 -0.42 -0.04
N VAL A 25 -0.44 0.26 0.29
CA VAL A 25 -0.41 1.34 1.29
C VAL A 25 -1.30 2.51 0.84
N SER A 26 -1.22 2.87 -0.44
CA SER A 26 -2.06 3.92 -1.04
C SER A 26 -3.55 3.57 -1.01
N ALA A 27 -3.91 2.33 -1.33
CA ALA A 27 -5.29 1.84 -1.25
C ALA A 27 -5.84 1.89 0.18
N LYS A 28 -5.05 1.46 1.19
CA LYS A 28 -5.42 1.57 2.61
C LYS A 28 -5.65 3.03 3.03
N ALA A 29 -4.79 3.94 2.54
CA ALA A 29 -4.95 5.37 2.79
C ALA A 29 -6.22 5.94 2.16
N ALA A 30 -6.53 5.54 0.91
CA ALA A 30 -7.77 5.94 0.24
C ALA A 30 -9.01 5.49 1.02
N VAL A 31 -9.06 4.24 1.48
CA VAL A 31 -10.17 3.71 2.31
C VAL A 31 -10.39 4.58 3.55
N ARG A 32 -9.32 4.88 4.30
CA ARG A 32 -9.40 5.73 5.49
C ARG A 32 -9.87 7.15 5.14
N ASN A 33 -9.28 7.76 4.11
CA ASN A 33 -9.58 9.13 3.72
C ASN A 33 -11.02 9.29 3.25
N TYR A 34 -11.54 8.34 2.46
CA TYR A 34 -12.95 8.35 2.06
C TYR A 34 -13.87 8.16 3.25
N SER A 35 -13.53 7.30 4.20
CA SER A 35 -14.33 7.11 5.42
C SER A 35 -14.45 8.42 6.21
N VAL A 36 -13.35 9.16 6.39
CA VAL A 36 -13.36 10.49 7.02
C VAL A 36 -14.22 11.47 6.22
N ALA A 37 -13.99 11.59 4.92
CA ALA A 37 -14.72 12.52 4.05
C ALA A 37 -16.24 12.26 4.03
N ILE A 38 -16.67 11.00 4.07
CA ILE A 38 -18.09 10.61 4.16
C ILE A 38 -18.72 11.16 5.44
N THR A 39 -17.99 11.15 6.56
CA THR A 39 -18.52 11.66 7.85
C THR A 39 -18.53 13.19 7.96
N GLU A 40 -17.77 13.88 7.11
CA GLU A 40 -17.64 15.34 7.13
C GLU A 40 -18.46 16.07 6.06
N THR A 41 -18.97 15.36 5.05
CA THR A 41 -19.72 15.99 3.95
C THR A 41 -21.19 16.23 4.29
N ALA A 42 -21.68 17.44 3.99
CA ALA A 42 -23.08 17.81 4.17
C ALA A 42 -23.94 17.63 2.90
N SER A 43 -23.32 17.45 1.71
CA SER A 43 -24.06 17.27 0.46
C SER A 43 -24.45 15.80 0.26
N PRO A 44 -25.74 15.48 0.07
CA PRO A 44 -26.19 14.11 -0.21
C PRO A 44 -25.57 13.50 -1.47
N GLU A 45 -25.36 14.31 -2.50
CA GLU A 45 -24.77 13.91 -3.77
C GLU A 45 -23.30 13.53 -3.60
N ILE A 46 -22.54 14.38 -2.88
CA ILE A 46 -21.13 14.11 -2.56
C ILE A 46 -21.01 12.88 -1.66
N HIS A 47 -21.87 12.75 -0.65
CA HIS A 47 -21.91 11.58 0.23
C HIS A 47 -22.10 10.28 -0.58
N LYS A 48 -22.99 10.27 -1.59
CA LYS A 48 -23.20 9.12 -2.47
C LYS A 48 -21.96 8.80 -3.31
N VAL A 49 -21.29 9.81 -3.87
CA VAL A 49 -20.07 9.63 -4.67
C VAL A 49 -18.94 9.07 -3.81
N LEU A 50 -18.69 9.64 -2.63
CA LEU A 50 -17.64 9.18 -1.73
C LEU A 50 -17.87 7.74 -1.26
N LYS A 51 -19.12 7.34 -0.98
CA LYS A 51 -19.45 5.94 -0.69
C LYS A 51 -19.11 4.99 -1.84
N LYS A 52 -19.38 5.40 -3.08
CA LYS A 52 -18.99 4.60 -4.25
C LYS A 52 -17.46 4.47 -4.33
N GLN A 53 -16.73 5.57 -4.17
CA GLN A 53 -15.27 5.57 -4.22
C GLN A 53 -14.63 4.75 -3.09
N LEU A 54 -15.23 4.78 -1.88
CA LEU A 54 -14.83 3.91 -0.78
C LEU A 54 -14.95 2.42 -1.17
N ASN A 55 -16.08 2.01 -1.74
CA ASN A 55 -16.27 0.63 -2.19
C ASN A 55 -15.26 0.25 -3.28
N ASP A 56 -15.05 1.12 -4.28
CA ASP A 56 -14.04 0.88 -5.32
C ASP A 56 -12.61 0.73 -4.70
N ALA A 57 -12.28 1.53 -3.68
CA ALA A 57 -11.00 1.45 -2.97
C ALA A 57 -10.85 0.18 -2.12
N ILE A 58 -11.94 -0.32 -1.50
CA ILE A 58 -11.96 -1.60 -0.79
C ILE A 58 -11.72 -2.76 -1.76
N ASP A 59 -12.39 -2.75 -2.91
CA ASP A 59 -12.22 -3.77 -3.95
C ASP A 59 -10.80 -3.75 -4.51
N LEU A 60 -10.23 -2.56 -4.72
CA LEU A 60 -8.84 -2.40 -5.14
C LEU A 60 -7.87 -2.94 -4.10
N HIS A 61 -8.05 -2.58 -2.82
CA HIS A 61 -7.24 -3.13 -1.72
C HIS A 61 -7.27 -4.65 -1.71
N HIS A 62 -8.45 -5.26 -1.84
CA HIS A 62 -8.59 -6.71 -1.86
C HIS A 62 -7.82 -7.35 -3.02
N LYS A 63 -7.96 -6.81 -4.24
CA LYS A 63 -7.23 -7.30 -5.42
C LYS A 63 -5.71 -7.25 -5.24
N ILE A 64 -5.18 -6.14 -4.70
CA ILE A 64 -3.74 -6.00 -4.47
C ILE A 64 -3.26 -6.97 -3.40
N ALA A 65 -3.99 -7.07 -2.28
CA ALA A 65 -3.63 -7.99 -1.20
C ALA A 65 -3.64 -9.44 -1.67
N THR A 66 -4.66 -9.86 -2.42
CA THR A 66 -4.72 -11.20 -3.02
C THR A 66 -3.57 -11.44 -3.97
N TYR A 67 -3.27 -10.51 -4.87
CA TYR A 67 -2.10 -10.62 -5.76
C TYR A 67 -0.80 -10.81 -4.96
N MET A 68 -0.59 -10.03 -3.89
CA MET A 68 0.61 -10.15 -3.08
C MET A 68 0.67 -11.47 -2.31
N ILE A 69 -0.46 -11.99 -1.82
CA ILE A 69 -0.52 -13.29 -1.15
C ILE A 69 -0.23 -14.42 -2.14
N ASP A 70 -0.86 -14.40 -3.31
CA ASP A 70 -0.71 -15.43 -4.34
C ASP A 70 0.71 -15.52 -4.90
N ASN A 71 1.50 -14.44 -4.79
CA ASN A 71 2.90 -14.36 -5.24
C ASN A 71 3.92 -14.35 -4.09
N GLU A 72 3.53 -14.75 -2.87
CA GLU A 72 4.43 -14.82 -1.69
C GLU A 72 5.08 -13.47 -1.32
N LEU A 73 4.47 -12.36 -1.72
CA LEU A 73 4.91 -11.00 -1.39
C LEU A 73 4.30 -10.51 -0.07
N TYR A 74 3.24 -11.17 0.39
CA TYR A 74 2.52 -10.83 1.63
C TYR A 74 1.93 -12.07 2.33
N HIS A 75 2.38 -12.35 3.54
CA HIS A 75 2.01 -13.53 4.33
C HIS A 75 0.96 -13.18 5.39
N ALA A 76 -0.21 -12.70 4.96
CA ALA A 76 -1.25 -12.18 5.85
C ALA A 76 -1.76 -13.18 6.91
N TYR A 77 -1.67 -14.48 6.62
CA TYR A 77 -2.17 -15.56 7.48
C TYR A 77 -1.10 -16.19 8.38
N ASP A 78 0.18 -15.92 8.13
CA ASP A 78 1.30 -16.33 9.00
C ASP A 78 2.11 -15.12 9.44
N VAL A 79 1.76 -14.61 10.62
CA VAL A 79 2.41 -13.43 11.20
C VAL A 79 3.89 -13.68 11.48
N LYS A 80 4.30 -14.91 11.81
CA LYS A 80 5.71 -15.20 12.10
C LYS A 80 6.53 -15.15 10.82
N GLU A 81 6.01 -15.73 9.74
CA GLU A 81 6.62 -15.66 8.42
C GLU A 81 6.69 -14.21 7.92
N GLN A 82 5.58 -13.45 8.03
CA GLN A 82 5.56 -12.03 7.64
C GLN A 82 6.62 -11.22 8.39
N VAL A 83 6.76 -11.42 9.71
CA VAL A 83 7.76 -10.71 10.53
C VAL A 83 9.18 -11.05 10.10
N ASN A 84 9.48 -12.33 9.83
CA ASN A 84 10.80 -12.72 9.33
C ASN A 84 11.10 -12.07 7.98
N HIS A 85 10.13 -12.08 7.06
CA HIS A 85 10.26 -11.44 5.76
C HIS A 85 10.46 -9.91 5.89
N ASP A 86 9.78 -9.26 6.83
CA ASP A 86 9.95 -7.84 7.11
C ASP A 86 11.34 -7.52 7.71
N LEU A 87 11.90 -8.43 8.53
CA LEU A 87 13.26 -8.28 9.05
C LEU A 87 14.31 -8.39 7.93
N ASP A 88 14.17 -9.36 7.03
CA ASP A 88 15.07 -9.51 5.88
C ASP A 88 15.05 -8.26 4.98
N LYS A 89 13.87 -7.67 4.78
CA LYS A 89 13.69 -6.40 4.06
C LYS A 89 14.33 -5.22 4.78
N ALA A 90 14.18 -5.14 6.11
CA ALA A 90 14.82 -4.09 6.89
C ALA A 90 16.35 -4.19 6.80
N ASP A 91 16.90 -5.40 6.86
CA ASP A 91 18.34 -5.65 6.70
C ASP A 91 18.82 -5.29 5.28
N LEU A 92 18.05 -5.60 4.25
CA LEU A 92 18.33 -5.18 2.88
C LEU A 92 18.35 -3.65 2.78
N ALA A 93 17.34 -2.97 3.31
CA ALA A 93 17.25 -1.51 3.31
C ALA A 93 18.43 -0.84 4.05
N LEU A 94 18.91 -1.42 5.15
CA LEU A 94 20.10 -0.93 5.87
C LEU A 94 21.40 -1.10 5.08
N LYS A 95 21.49 -2.14 4.24
CA LYS A 95 22.66 -2.40 3.38
C LYS A 95 22.67 -1.54 2.12
N MET A 96 21.53 -0.94 1.77
CA MET A 96 21.41 -0.10 0.59
C MET A 96 22.07 1.27 0.81
N PRO A 97 22.82 1.80 -0.17
CA PRO A 97 23.50 3.07 -0.02
C PRO A 97 22.48 4.21 0.15
N ALA A 98 22.60 4.97 1.24
CA ALA A 98 21.74 6.11 1.55
C ALA A 98 21.93 7.30 0.58
N ASN A 99 23.03 7.32 -0.16
CA ASN A 99 23.40 8.38 -1.08
C ASN A 99 23.88 7.78 -2.41
N SER A 100 23.04 7.84 -3.43
CA SER A 100 23.51 7.93 -4.82
C SER A 100 23.78 9.42 -5.08
N GLN A 101 25.07 9.81 -5.10
CA GLN A 101 25.46 11.06 -5.75
C GLN A 101 25.17 10.99 -7.25
#